data_AF-A0A2J6TB55-F1
#
_entry.id   AF-A0A2J6TB55-F1
#
_cell.length_a   1.000
_cell.length_b   1.000
_cell.length_c   1.000
_cell.angle_alpha   90.00
_cell.angle_beta   90.00
_cell.angle_gamma   90.00
#
_symmetry.space_group_name_H-M   'P 1'
#
loop_
_entity.id
_entity.type
_entity.pdbx_description
1 polymer ?
#
loop_
_entity_poly.entity_id
_entity_poly.type
_entity_poly.pdbx_seq_one_letter_code
_entity_poly.pdbx_strand_id
1 'polypeptide(L)'
;MVIEYLPSLTGKYAAQAFGFKLEEQHEKHAGVWDRIIREEDAWTPIAIRQGLNPVLIGDGLHTLFNDPTQPAYICLSTGDKTRNIRHDQTKLLASLREHHFNENGEVVFHDSKIILNIDEALYNPFFVTLTPKRLFSCRNNRLCSASLYWADSQYALRTIGPDDIVGIGEKVSTLKDVSHICGITLTHPTEMALRQRHQQCFQHPSCPPTYPVLSLEYNGDNMLGWEWEDGVEQFWRIS
;
A
#
# COMPACT_ATOMS: atom_id res chain seq x y z
N MET A 1 6.66 34.72 -7.25
CA MET A 1 6.36 34.02 -6.00
C MET A 1 6.17 32.56 -6.36
N VAL A 2 7.22 31.78 -6.21
CA VAL A 2 7.22 30.34 -6.52
C VAL A 2 6.70 29.65 -5.26
N ILE A 3 5.52 29.02 -5.34
CA ILE A 3 4.95 28.23 -4.25
C ILE A 3 5.63 26.86 -4.31
N GLU A 4 6.88 26.79 -3.84
CA GLU A 4 7.57 25.52 -3.62
C GLU A 4 7.20 25.00 -2.23
N TYR A 5 6.49 23.86 -2.24
CA TYR A 5 6.24 22.97 -1.09
C TYR A 5 5.66 23.61 0.16
N LEU A 6 4.35 23.88 0.14
CA LEU A 6 3.57 23.79 1.37
C LEU A 6 3.44 22.29 1.70
N PRO A 7 3.97 21.79 2.83
CA PRO A 7 3.60 20.47 3.32
C PRO A 7 2.07 20.48 3.47
N SER A 8 1.40 19.39 3.10
CA SER A 8 -0.06 19.22 3.01
C SER A 8 -0.88 19.91 4.11
N LEU A 9 -1.02 21.24 4.03
CA LEU A 9 -2.28 21.93 4.25
C LEU A 9 -3.16 21.29 3.19
N THR A 10 -3.95 20.30 3.61
CA THR A 10 -4.80 19.50 2.73
C THR A 10 -5.42 20.44 1.71
N GLY A 11 -5.35 20.16 0.41
CA GLY A 11 -5.76 21.14 -0.59
C GLY A 11 -7.20 21.62 -0.38
N LYS A 12 -7.99 20.87 0.39
CA LYS A 12 -9.29 21.23 0.95
C LYS A 12 -9.26 22.49 1.82
N TYR A 13 -8.28 22.65 2.71
CA TYR A 13 -8.11 23.87 3.50
C TYR A 13 -7.71 25.06 2.65
N ALA A 14 -6.79 24.88 1.70
CA ALA A 14 -6.45 25.94 0.77
C ALA A 14 -7.68 26.33 -0.07
N ALA A 15 -8.39 25.35 -0.62
CA ALA A 15 -9.63 25.54 -1.37
C ALA A 15 -10.69 26.29 -0.54
N GLN A 16 -10.88 25.90 0.73
CA GLN A 16 -11.80 26.56 1.64
C GLN A 16 -11.36 27.98 2.01
N ALA A 17 -10.08 28.18 2.33
CA ALA A 17 -9.52 29.47 2.74
C ALA A 17 -9.48 30.48 1.59
N PHE A 18 -9.22 30.02 0.37
CA PHE A 18 -9.10 30.85 -0.83
C PHE A 18 -10.36 30.84 -1.71
N GLY A 19 -11.39 30.07 -1.34
CA GLY A 19 -12.68 30.04 -2.03
C GLY A 19 -12.67 29.43 -3.44
N PHE A 20 -11.75 28.51 -3.74
CA PHE A 20 -11.75 27.77 -5.00
C PHE A 20 -12.26 26.33 -4.80
N LYS A 21 -12.76 25.71 -5.88
CA LYS A 21 -13.18 24.30 -5.86
C LYS A 21 -12.00 23.40 -6.19
N LEU A 22 -11.88 22.30 -5.47
CA LEU A 22 -10.92 21.26 -5.83
C LEU A 22 -11.38 20.53 -7.10
N GLU A 23 -10.42 19.96 -7.81
CA GLU A 23 -10.73 18.97 -8.83
C GLU A 23 -11.31 17.72 -8.17
N GLU A 24 -12.30 17.09 -8.81
CA GLU A 24 -13.02 15.92 -8.27
C GLU A 24 -12.06 14.79 -7.81
N GLN A 25 -10.96 14.58 -8.54
CA GLN A 25 -9.96 13.56 -8.19
C GLN A 25 -9.24 13.87 -6.88
N HIS A 26 -8.94 15.14 -6.62
CA HIS A 26 -8.33 15.57 -5.37
C HIS A 26 -9.30 15.35 -4.21
N GLU A 27 -10.58 15.71 -4.37
CA GLU A 27 -11.59 15.48 -3.32
C GLU A 27 -11.74 13.99 -2.99
N LYS A 28 -11.74 13.11 -4.01
CA LYS A 28 -11.78 11.65 -3.82
C LYS A 28 -10.54 11.11 -3.13
N HIS A 29 -9.36 11.53 -3.57
CA HIS A 29 -8.07 11.14 -2.99
C HIS A 29 -7.98 11.53 -1.51
N ALA A 30 -8.21 12.82 -1.21
CA ALA A 30 -8.21 13.32 0.16
C ALA A 30 -9.30 12.64 0.99
N GLY A 31 -10.49 12.40 0.41
CA GLY A 31 -11.60 11.73 1.08
C GLY A 31 -11.30 10.30 1.53
N VAL A 32 -10.45 9.56 0.80
CA VAL A 32 -9.99 8.22 1.24
C VAL A 32 -9.02 8.35 2.43
N TRP A 33 -8.04 9.24 2.32
CA TRP A 33 -7.03 9.42 3.37
C TRP A 33 -7.61 10.01 4.66
N ASP A 34 -8.53 10.97 4.58
CA ASP A 34 -9.21 11.62 5.72
C ASP A 34 -10.01 10.63 6.59
N ARG A 35 -10.34 9.44 6.06
CA ARG A 35 -11.03 8.36 6.78
C ARG A 35 -10.10 7.46 7.57
N ILE A 36 -8.81 7.48 7.23
CA ILE A 36 -7.78 6.66 7.85
C ILE A 36 -6.94 7.52 8.79
N ILE A 37 -6.49 8.67 8.29
CA ILE A 37 -5.62 9.62 8.98
C ILE A 37 -6.48 10.78 9.51
N ARG A 38 -6.21 11.21 10.75
CA ARG A 38 -6.80 12.39 11.36
C ARG A 38 -6.25 13.64 10.69
N GLU A 39 -6.96 14.73 10.87
CA GLU A 39 -6.51 16.03 10.40
C GLU A 39 -5.24 16.51 11.13
N GLU A 40 -5.17 16.28 12.43
CA GLU A 40 -4.00 16.56 13.27
C GLU A 40 -2.94 15.44 13.13
N ASP A 41 -2.57 15.12 11.89
CA ASP A 41 -1.56 14.10 11.64
C ASP A 41 -0.16 14.59 12.04
N ALA A 42 0.59 13.71 12.71
CA ALA A 42 1.99 13.97 13.06
C ALA A 42 2.93 12.97 12.37
N TRP A 43 2.40 11.83 11.95
CA TRP A 43 3.19 10.75 11.38
C TRP A 43 3.53 10.97 9.90
N THR A 44 2.57 11.39 9.07
CA THR A 44 2.81 11.54 7.63
C THR A 44 3.91 12.56 7.30
N PRO A 45 3.98 13.73 7.97
CA PRO A 45 5.11 14.65 7.80
C PRO A 45 6.46 14.05 8.19
N ILE A 46 6.50 13.10 9.14
CA ILE A 46 7.73 12.40 9.51
C ILE A 46 8.13 11.43 8.40
N ALA A 47 7.19 10.62 7.89
CA ALA A 47 7.45 9.71 6.78
C ALA A 47 8.01 10.46 5.56
N ILE A 48 7.39 11.58 5.19
CA ILE A 48 7.84 12.43 4.08
C ILE A 48 9.25 12.99 4.32
N ARG A 49 9.56 13.47 5.53
CA ARG A 49 10.91 13.96 5.87
C ARG A 49 11.98 12.87 5.81
N GLN A 50 11.60 11.60 5.99
CA GLN A 50 12.47 10.45 5.81
C GLN A 50 12.57 10.00 4.34
N GLY A 51 11.94 10.72 3.41
CA GLY A 51 11.93 10.38 1.99
C GLY A 51 10.94 9.26 1.63
N LEU A 52 10.02 8.92 2.53
CA LEU A 52 9.01 7.89 2.30
C LEU A 52 7.74 8.51 1.71
N ASN A 53 7.01 7.74 0.91
CA ASN A 53 5.67 8.09 0.47
C ASN A 53 4.71 6.94 0.80
N PRO A 54 3.99 7.02 1.94
CA PRO A 54 3.03 6.01 2.31
C PRO A 54 2.01 5.73 1.20
N VAL A 55 1.64 4.47 1.05
CA VAL A 55 0.73 3.99 0.02
C VAL A 55 -0.29 3.05 0.62
N LEU A 56 -1.56 3.27 0.27
CA LEU A 56 -2.64 2.34 0.55
C LEU A 56 -2.73 1.33 -0.56
N ILE A 57 -2.93 0.06 -0.22
CA ILE A 57 -2.97 -1.05 -1.17
C ILE A 57 -4.20 -1.91 -0.88
N GLY A 58 -4.97 -2.22 -1.91
CA GLY A 58 -6.12 -3.13 -1.81
C GLY A 58 -7.20 -2.84 -2.84
N ASP A 59 -7.87 -3.89 -3.33
CA ASP A 59 -8.95 -3.76 -4.31
C ASP A 59 -10.13 -2.91 -3.80
N GLY A 60 -10.37 -2.92 -2.48
CA GLY A 60 -11.40 -2.10 -1.82
C GLY A 60 -11.20 -0.59 -2.02
N LEU A 61 -10.02 -0.14 -2.46
CA LEU A 61 -9.82 1.27 -2.82
C LEU A 61 -10.64 1.69 -4.04
N HIS A 62 -10.89 0.80 -5.01
CA HIS A 62 -11.71 1.14 -6.19
C HIS A 62 -13.15 1.50 -5.82
N THR A 63 -13.72 0.80 -4.84
CA THR A 63 -15.06 1.11 -4.33
C THR A 63 -14.99 2.34 -3.44
N LEU A 64 -14.06 2.39 -2.49
CA LEU A 64 -13.92 3.49 -1.53
C LEU A 64 -13.66 4.85 -2.19
N PHE A 65 -12.89 4.88 -3.29
CA PHE A 65 -12.56 6.08 -4.03
C PHE A 65 -13.78 6.71 -4.74
N ASN A 66 -14.82 5.90 -5.03
CA ASN A 66 -16.04 6.37 -5.68
C ASN A 66 -17.21 6.49 -4.71
N ASP A 67 -17.33 5.56 -3.77
CA ASP A 67 -18.33 5.54 -2.71
C ASP A 67 -17.62 5.33 -1.36
N PRO A 68 -17.46 6.39 -0.57
CA PRO A 68 -16.68 6.35 0.65
C PRO A 68 -17.39 5.62 1.81
N THR A 69 -18.62 5.12 1.60
CA THR A 69 -19.38 4.35 2.61
C THR A 69 -19.17 2.84 2.51
N GLN A 70 -18.52 2.37 1.44
CA GLN A 70 -18.30 0.96 1.19
C GLN A 70 -17.26 0.36 2.14
N PRO A 71 -17.41 -0.92 2.52
CA PRO A 71 -16.37 -1.64 3.24
C PRO A 71 -15.12 -1.81 2.39
N ALA A 72 -13.95 -1.76 3.02
CA ALA A 72 -12.68 -1.98 2.35
C ALA A 72 -11.68 -2.67 3.29
N TYR A 73 -10.92 -3.61 2.74
CA TYR A 73 -9.71 -4.13 3.36
C TYR A 73 -8.50 -3.54 2.64
N ILE A 74 -7.64 -2.88 3.40
CA ILE A 74 -6.52 -2.10 2.87
C ILE A 74 -5.26 -2.41 3.70
N CYS A 75 -4.10 -2.37 3.05
CA CYS A 75 -2.80 -2.36 3.70
C CYS A 75 -2.16 -0.97 3.57
N LEU A 76 -1.60 -0.45 4.66
CA LEU A 76 -0.72 0.72 4.63
C LEU A 76 0.73 0.23 4.49
N SER A 77 1.33 0.55 3.35
CA SER A 77 2.75 0.32 3.10
C SER A 77 3.52 1.63 3.14
N THR A 78 4.76 1.59 3.62
CA THR A 78 5.62 2.77 3.78
C THR A 78 6.77 2.79 2.79
N GLY A 79 7.15 1.61 2.28
CA GLY A 79 8.35 1.45 1.46
C GLY A 79 9.66 1.71 2.22
N ASP A 80 9.61 1.77 3.56
CA ASP A 80 10.78 2.05 4.38
C ASP A 80 11.77 0.88 4.31
N LYS A 81 12.87 1.04 3.59
CA LYS A 81 13.97 0.04 3.60
C LYS A 81 14.92 0.22 4.78
N THR A 82 14.84 1.35 5.49
CA THR A 82 15.80 1.75 6.54
C THR A 82 15.41 1.27 7.94
N ARG A 83 14.15 0.87 8.14
CA ARG A 83 13.60 0.46 9.45
C ARG A 83 13.59 1.56 10.48
N ASN A 84 13.53 2.80 10.03
CA ASN A 84 13.45 3.96 10.91
C ASN A 84 12.01 4.31 11.27
N ILE A 85 11.06 4.10 10.36
CA ILE A 85 9.68 4.59 10.54
C ILE A 85 8.95 3.89 11.71
N ARG A 86 9.33 2.65 12.03
CA ARG A 86 8.83 1.88 13.18
C ARG A 86 9.06 2.57 14.52
N HIS A 87 10.10 3.42 14.63
CA HIS A 87 10.36 4.17 15.86
C HIS A 87 9.30 5.25 16.13
N ASP A 88 8.50 5.60 15.13
CA ASP A 88 7.40 6.55 15.21
C ASP A 88 6.01 5.88 15.33
N GLN A 89 5.95 4.59 15.70
CA GLN A 89 4.71 3.83 15.86
C GLN A 89 3.65 4.54 16.71
N THR A 90 4.02 5.18 17.82
CA THR A 90 3.08 5.90 18.70
C THR A 90 2.45 7.08 17.96
N LYS A 91 3.23 7.76 17.11
CA LYS A 91 2.73 8.88 16.31
C LYS A 91 1.84 8.38 15.18
N LEU A 92 2.17 7.24 14.56
CA LEU A 92 1.28 6.59 13.58
C LEU A 92 -0.08 6.33 14.21
N LEU A 93 -0.11 5.59 15.33
CA LEU A 93 -1.36 5.22 16.00
C LEU A 93 -2.16 6.45 16.46
N ALA A 94 -1.49 7.49 16.96
CA ALA A 94 -2.14 8.76 17.33
C ALA A 94 -2.69 9.53 16.11
N SER A 95 -2.08 9.37 14.93
CA SER A 95 -2.53 9.99 13.68
C SER A 95 -3.69 9.23 13.03
N LEU A 96 -4.00 7.99 13.43
CA LEU A 96 -5.13 7.24 12.91
C LEU A 96 -6.46 7.77 13.48
N ARG A 97 -7.54 7.75 12.69
CA ARG A 97 -8.92 8.01 13.16
C ARG A 97 -9.31 7.06 14.30
N GLU A 98 -10.41 7.35 15.00
CA GLU A 98 -10.86 6.51 16.12
C GLU A 98 -11.03 5.05 15.66
N HIS A 99 -10.39 4.13 16.38
CA HIS A 99 -10.28 2.73 15.98
C HIS A 99 -10.12 1.81 17.19
N HIS A 100 -10.30 0.52 16.93
CA HIS A 100 -9.89 -0.58 17.79
C HIS A 100 -9.09 -1.60 16.98
N PHE A 101 -8.43 -2.54 17.67
CA PHE A 101 -7.76 -3.67 17.03
C PHE A 101 -8.66 -4.90 17.05
N ASN A 102 -8.72 -5.63 15.93
CA ASN A 102 -9.39 -6.94 15.89
C ASN A 102 -8.48 -8.06 16.42
N GLU A 103 -8.97 -9.30 16.42
CA GLU A 103 -8.23 -10.49 16.87
C GLU A 103 -6.94 -10.77 16.08
N ASN A 104 -6.82 -10.24 14.86
CA ASN A 104 -5.64 -10.37 14.00
C ASN A 104 -4.66 -9.20 14.18
N GLY A 105 -4.91 -8.26 15.10
CA GLY A 105 -4.10 -7.06 15.28
C GLY A 105 -4.26 -6.03 14.17
N GLU A 106 -5.34 -6.08 13.39
CA GLU A 106 -5.64 -5.12 12.34
C GLU A 106 -6.48 -3.95 12.91
N VAL A 107 -6.27 -2.75 12.36
CA VAL A 107 -7.00 -1.55 12.75
C VAL A 107 -8.40 -1.56 12.13
N VAL A 108 -9.43 -1.44 12.96
CA VAL A 108 -10.83 -1.32 12.54
C VAL A 108 -11.36 0.03 12.98
N PHE A 109 -11.71 0.88 12.01
CA PHE A 109 -12.21 2.23 12.27
C PHE A 109 -13.67 2.21 12.72
N HIS A 110 -14.07 3.07 13.67
CA HIS A 110 -15.45 3.09 14.19
C HIS A 110 -16.44 3.71 13.20
N ASP A 111 -16.06 4.81 12.56
CA ASP A 111 -16.95 5.59 11.68
C ASP A 111 -16.90 5.15 10.22
N SER A 112 -16.15 4.10 9.91
CA SER A 112 -16.07 3.55 8.56
C SER A 112 -16.00 2.03 8.59
N LYS A 113 -16.34 1.38 7.48
CA LYS A 113 -16.24 -0.07 7.34
C LYS A 113 -14.86 -0.50 6.82
N ILE A 114 -13.83 0.29 7.14
CA ILE A 114 -12.46 0.07 6.70
C ILE A 114 -11.72 -0.77 7.74
N ILE A 115 -11.06 -1.82 7.28
CA ILE A 115 -10.08 -2.59 8.04
C ILE A 115 -8.72 -2.31 7.41
N LEU A 116 -7.77 -1.85 8.22
CA LEU A 116 -6.44 -1.45 7.81
C LEU A 116 -5.39 -2.34 8.46
N ASN A 117 -4.60 -3.03 7.64
CA ASN A 117 -3.37 -3.65 8.07
C ASN A 117 -2.25 -2.60 8.08
N ILE A 118 -1.54 -2.48 9.20
CA ILE A 118 -0.41 -1.55 9.40
C ILE A 118 0.86 -2.28 9.85
N ASP A 119 0.93 -3.59 9.63
CA ASP A 119 2.01 -4.46 10.11
C ASP A 119 3.38 -3.95 9.63
N GLU A 120 3.45 -3.51 8.36
CA GLU A 120 4.68 -2.96 7.78
C GLU A 120 5.15 -1.70 8.52
N ALA A 121 4.24 -0.76 8.76
CA ALA A 121 4.57 0.52 9.38
C ALA A 121 4.96 0.38 10.85
N LEU A 122 4.49 -0.68 11.53
CA LEU A 122 4.80 -0.96 12.94
C LEU A 122 6.12 -1.71 13.12
N TYR A 123 6.38 -2.72 12.30
CA TYR A 123 7.50 -3.65 12.57
C TYR A 123 8.61 -3.58 11.53
N ASN A 124 8.33 -2.98 10.37
CA ASN A 124 9.16 -3.03 9.17
C ASN A 124 9.69 -4.46 8.90
N PRO A 125 8.77 -5.43 8.73
CA PRO A 125 9.12 -6.77 8.33
C PRO A 125 9.52 -6.79 6.85
N PHE A 126 10.30 -7.79 6.45
CA PHE A 126 10.53 -8.07 5.02
C PHE A 126 9.24 -8.45 4.28
N PHE A 127 8.24 -8.95 5.01
CA PHE A 127 6.94 -9.38 4.51
C PHE A 127 5.83 -8.76 5.36
N VAL A 128 4.82 -8.17 4.73
CA VAL A 128 3.61 -7.79 5.46
C VAL A 128 2.81 -9.04 5.76
N THR A 129 2.57 -9.29 7.05
CA THR A 129 1.83 -10.48 7.50
C THR A 129 0.33 -10.21 7.45
N LEU A 130 -0.36 -10.80 6.48
CA LEU A 130 -1.81 -10.72 6.31
C LEU A 130 -2.34 -11.80 5.37
N THR A 131 -3.65 -11.99 5.27
CA THR A 131 -4.25 -12.91 4.27
C THR A 131 -4.24 -12.26 2.87
N PRO A 132 -3.30 -12.59 1.94
CA PRO A 132 -3.03 -11.71 0.80
C PRO A 132 -4.18 -11.65 -0.20
N LYS A 133 -4.93 -12.75 -0.39
CA LYS A 133 -6.17 -12.76 -1.20
C LYS A 133 -7.18 -11.65 -0.85
N ARG A 134 -7.17 -11.10 0.36
CA ARG A 134 -8.08 -10.00 0.76
C ARG A 134 -7.75 -8.67 0.07
N LEU A 135 -6.53 -8.52 -0.45
CA LEU A 135 -6.08 -7.32 -1.17
C LEU A 135 -6.48 -7.33 -2.65
N PHE A 136 -7.01 -8.44 -3.17
CA PHE A 136 -7.25 -8.62 -4.61
C PHE A 136 -8.71 -8.95 -4.91
N SER A 137 -9.12 -8.67 -6.15
CA SER A 137 -10.35 -9.18 -6.75
C SER A 137 -10.11 -9.65 -8.18
N CYS A 138 -11.08 -10.37 -8.76
CA CYS A 138 -11.08 -10.69 -10.18
C CYS A 138 -12.08 -9.79 -10.92
N ARG A 139 -11.58 -8.90 -11.78
CA ARG A 139 -12.40 -8.03 -12.65
C ARG A 139 -12.14 -8.38 -14.10
N ASN A 140 -13.20 -8.61 -14.87
CA ASN A 140 -13.10 -9.04 -16.27
C ASN A 140 -12.17 -10.26 -16.44
N ASN A 141 -12.28 -11.25 -15.53
CA ASN A 141 -11.43 -12.45 -15.47
C ASN A 141 -9.92 -12.17 -15.32
N ARG A 142 -9.55 -11.01 -14.77
CA ARG A 142 -8.15 -10.67 -14.46
C ARG A 142 -8.03 -10.34 -12.98
N LEU A 143 -7.03 -10.93 -12.33
CA LEU A 143 -6.65 -10.55 -10.98
C LEU A 143 -6.20 -9.09 -10.97
N CYS A 144 -6.69 -8.32 -10.02
CA CYS A 144 -6.30 -6.92 -9.86
C CYS A 144 -6.37 -6.49 -8.40
N SER A 145 -5.66 -5.41 -8.12
CA SER A 145 -5.75 -4.63 -6.89
C SER A 145 -5.70 -3.14 -7.24
N ALA A 146 -5.49 -2.30 -6.24
CA ALA A 146 -5.24 -0.88 -6.43
C ALA A 146 -4.21 -0.36 -5.44
N SER A 147 -3.57 0.75 -5.80
CA SER A 147 -2.74 1.56 -4.92
C SER A 147 -3.18 3.03 -4.95
N LEU A 148 -3.05 3.69 -3.81
CA LEU A 148 -3.29 5.12 -3.65
C LEU A 148 -2.15 5.70 -2.79
N TYR A 149 -1.26 6.47 -3.42
CA TYR A 149 -0.15 7.12 -2.72
C TYR A 149 -0.61 8.33 -1.94
N TRP A 150 0.06 8.65 -0.84
CA TRP A 150 -0.21 9.86 -0.07
C TRP A 150 0.10 11.11 -0.90
N ALA A 151 1.33 11.23 -1.37
CA ALA A 151 1.75 12.31 -2.25
C ALA A 151 1.72 11.86 -3.72
N ASP A 152 0.60 12.08 -4.42
CA ASP A 152 0.48 11.89 -5.88
C ASP A 152 0.04 13.20 -6.53
N SER A 153 0.85 13.74 -7.45
CA SER A 153 0.53 14.99 -8.14
C SER A 153 -0.70 14.89 -9.04
N GLN A 154 -1.10 13.69 -9.41
CA GLN A 154 -2.30 13.41 -10.20
C GLN A 154 -3.48 12.96 -9.33
N TYR A 155 -3.29 12.81 -8.01
CA TYR A 155 -4.32 12.31 -7.09
C TYR A 155 -4.97 10.99 -7.56
N ALA A 156 -4.19 10.17 -8.28
CA ALA A 156 -4.71 9.07 -9.08
C ALA A 156 -4.82 7.78 -8.27
N LEU A 157 -5.98 7.13 -8.35
CA LEU A 157 -6.09 5.72 -7.99
C LEU A 157 -5.46 4.86 -9.10
N ARG A 158 -4.48 4.04 -8.75
CA ARG A 158 -3.71 3.24 -9.71
C ARG A 158 -4.10 1.78 -9.61
N THR A 159 -4.51 1.20 -10.73
CA THR A 159 -4.77 -0.24 -10.81
C THR A 159 -3.46 -1.01 -10.78
N ILE A 160 -3.38 -2.03 -9.91
CA ILE A 160 -2.30 -3.02 -9.93
C ILE A 160 -2.80 -4.19 -10.77
N GLY A 161 -2.22 -4.36 -11.95
CA GLY A 161 -2.60 -5.39 -12.91
C GLY A 161 -1.90 -6.72 -12.64
N PRO A 162 -2.28 -7.81 -13.33
CA PRO A 162 -1.64 -9.12 -13.18
C PRO A 162 -0.15 -9.10 -13.57
N ASP A 163 0.27 -8.20 -14.44
CA ASP A 163 1.67 -8.05 -14.86
C ASP A 163 2.55 -7.43 -13.74
N ASP A 164 1.92 -6.84 -12.72
CA ASP A 164 2.58 -6.27 -11.55
C ASP A 164 2.43 -7.17 -10.31
N ILE A 165 1.90 -8.39 -10.45
CA ILE A 165 1.62 -9.31 -9.34
C ILE A 165 2.40 -10.61 -9.56
N VAL A 166 3.16 -11.00 -8.55
CA VAL A 166 3.89 -12.27 -8.47
C VAL A 166 3.24 -13.11 -7.37
N GLY A 167 2.85 -14.35 -7.68
CA GLY A 167 2.16 -15.25 -6.75
C GLY A 167 2.97 -16.51 -6.48
N ILE A 168 2.31 -17.57 -6.05
CA ILE A 168 2.89 -18.92 -6.07
C ILE A 168 2.75 -19.47 -7.49
N GLY A 169 3.88 -19.66 -8.18
CA GLY A 169 3.91 -20.11 -9.58
C GLY A 169 3.99 -18.94 -10.57
N GLU A 170 4.51 -19.22 -11.78
CA GLU A 170 4.95 -18.19 -12.74
C GLU A 170 3.90 -17.11 -13.05
N LYS A 171 2.66 -17.50 -13.40
CA LYS A 171 1.65 -16.56 -13.88
C LYS A 171 0.42 -16.55 -13.00
N VAL A 172 0.20 -15.42 -12.36
CA VAL A 172 -0.93 -15.18 -11.48
C VAL A 172 -2.18 -14.88 -12.30
N SER A 173 -3.23 -15.67 -12.12
CA SER A 173 -4.49 -15.50 -12.86
C SER A 173 -5.72 -15.55 -11.96
N THR A 174 -5.60 -16.15 -10.77
CA THR A 174 -6.71 -16.37 -9.84
C THR A 174 -6.36 -15.93 -8.43
N LEU A 175 -7.38 -15.75 -7.58
CA LEU A 175 -7.20 -15.49 -6.15
C LEU A 175 -6.47 -16.62 -5.41
N LYS A 176 -6.51 -17.85 -5.94
CA LYS A 176 -5.80 -18.99 -5.34
C LYS A 176 -4.29 -18.79 -5.43
N ASP A 177 -3.82 -18.21 -6.53
CA ASP A 177 -2.39 -17.99 -6.83
C ASP A 177 -1.75 -16.97 -5.88
N VAL A 178 -2.56 -16.12 -5.22
CA VAL A 178 -2.14 -15.12 -4.22
C VAL A 178 -2.70 -15.40 -2.83
N SER A 179 -3.18 -16.62 -2.56
CA SER A 179 -3.87 -16.92 -1.30
C SER A 179 -2.95 -17.04 -0.09
N HIS A 180 -1.69 -17.41 -0.32
CA HIS A 180 -0.71 -17.73 0.71
C HIS A 180 0.46 -16.74 0.73
N ILE A 181 1.02 -16.42 -0.44
CA ILE A 181 2.11 -15.46 -0.57
C ILE A 181 1.98 -14.77 -1.93
N CYS A 182 2.28 -13.48 -1.96
CA CYS A 182 2.38 -12.73 -3.21
C CYS A 182 3.29 -11.51 -3.04
N GLY A 183 3.80 -11.04 -4.15
CA GLY A 183 4.57 -9.82 -4.30
C GLY A 183 3.82 -8.93 -5.28
N ILE A 184 3.85 -7.63 -5.04
CA ILE A 184 3.35 -6.66 -6.00
C ILE A 184 4.45 -5.68 -6.32
N THR A 185 4.48 -5.22 -7.57
CA THR A 185 5.33 -4.13 -8.01
C THR A 185 4.53 -2.83 -7.96
N LEU A 186 4.94 -1.94 -7.07
CA LEU A 186 4.44 -0.59 -6.95
C LEU A 186 5.32 0.34 -7.78
N THR A 187 4.69 1.17 -8.61
CA THR A 187 5.39 2.19 -9.38
C THR A 187 4.92 3.56 -8.93
N HIS A 188 5.81 4.35 -8.33
CA HIS A 188 5.49 5.70 -7.90
C HIS A 188 5.52 6.69 -9.09
N PRO A 189 4.63 7.70 -9.16
CA PRO A 189 4.55 8.61 -10.31
C PRO A 189 5.86 9.34 -10.64
N THR A 190 6.56 9.89 -9.63
CA THR A 190 7.87 10.55 -9.88
C THR A 190 8.98 9.54 -10.18
N GLU A 191 8.82 8.30 -9.75
CA GLU A 191 9.74 7.20 -10.04
C GLU A 191 9.51 6.62 -11.43
N MET A 192 8.37 6.85 -12.09
CA MET A 192 8.16 6.45 -13.49
C MET A 192 9.21 7.04 -14.43
N ALA A 193 9.66 8.26 -14.16
CA ALA A 193 10.74 8.90 -14.92
C ALA A 193 12.11 8.23 -14.68
N LEU A 194 12.31 7.67 -13.49
CA LEU A 194 13.55 6.99 -13.07
C LEU A 194 13.48 5.47 -13.17
N ARG A 195 12.32 4.92 -13.56
CA ARG A 195 11.97 3.49 -13.53
C ARG A 195 12.25 2.80 -12.20
N GLN A 196 12.25 3.54 -11.09
CA GLN A 196 12.35 2.92 -9.78
C GLN A 196 11.03 2.21 -9.50
N ARG A 197 11.15 0.92 -9.18
CA ARG A 197 10.03 0.03 -8.85
C ARG A 197 10.26 -0.40 -7.42
N HIS A 198 9.22 -0.28 -6.61
CA HIS A 198 9.23 -0.80 -5.25
C HIS A 198 8.44 -2.11 -5.25
N GLN A 199 8.98 -3.15 -4.62
CA GLN A 199 8.26 -4.41 -4.47
C GLN A 199 7.86 -4.62 -3.02
N GLN A 200 6.59 -4.96 -2.83
CA GLN A 200 6.05 -5.29 -1.52
C GLN A 200 5.61 -6.75 -1.49
N CYS A 201 6.13 -7.49 -0.52
CA CYS A 201 5.78 -8.89 -0.28
C CYS A 201 4.68 -8.98 0.80
N PHE A 202 3.74 -9.90 0.60
CA PHE A 202 2.67 -10.23 1.54
C PHE A 202 2.66 -11.73 1.80
N GLN A 203 2.51 -12.11 3.06
CA GLN A 203 2.54 -13.50 3.46
C GLN A 203 1.40 -13.82 4.43
N HIS A 204 0.72 -14.94 4.20
CA HIS A 204 -0.30 -15.46 5.09
C HIS A 204 0.33 -15.84 6.45
N PRO A 205 -0.31 -15.51 7.59
CA PRO A 205 0.25 -15.79 8.92
C PRO A 205 0.55 -17.26 9.21
N SER A 206 -0.03 -18.18 8.44
CA SER A 206 0.18 -19.63 8.58
C SER A 206 1.31 -20.19 7.69
N CYS A 207 1.93 -19.36 6.86
CA CYS A 207 3.02 -19.81 6.01
C CYS A 207 4.33 -19.91 6.82
N PRO A 208 5.16 -20.93 6.56
CA PRO A 208 6.51 -20.97 7.13
C PRO A 208 7.37 -19.83 6.56
N PRO A 209 8.52 -19.51 7.19
CA PRO A 209 9.43 -18.49 6.69
C PRO A 209 9.76 -18.68 5.20
N THR A 210 9.67 -17.59 4.44
CA THR A 210 9.98 -17.55 3.00
C THR A 210 10.92 -16.40 2.72
N TYR A 211 11.60 -16.47 1.57
CA TYR A 211 12.44 -15.39 1.07
C TYR A 211 12.09 -15.13 -0.40
N PRO A 212 11.98 -13.85 -0.83
CA PRO A 212 11.80 -13.54 -2.24
C PRO A 212 13.10 -13.87 -2.99
N VAL A 213 12.98 -14.58 -4.11
CA VAL A 213 14.09 -14.80 -5.03
C VAL A 213 14.19 -13.58 -5.92
N LEU A 214 15.30 -12.84 -5.84
CA LEU A 214 15.52 -11.62 -6.61
C LEU A 214 16.44 -11.88 -7.79
N SER A 215 16.17 -11.25 -8.94
CA SER A 215 17.11 -11.27 -10.07
C SER A 215 18.31 -10.35 -9.80
N LEU A 216 19.52 -10.89 -9.87
CA LEU A 216 20.77 -10.11 -9.77
C LEU A 216 21.12 -9.36 -11.06
N GLU A 217 20.49 -9.71 -12.19
CA GLU A 217 20.92 -9.29 -13.53
C GLU A 217 20.34 -7.95 -13.99
N TYR A 218 19.40 -7.36 -13.25
CA TYR A 218 18.81 -6.06 -13.57
C TYR A 218 18.99 -5.09 -12.41
N ASN A 219 19.25 -3.81 -12.74
CA ASN A 219 19.25 -2.66 -11.83
C ASN A 219 17.91 -2.41 -11.09
N GLY A 220 17.03 -3.40 -11.00
CA GLY A 220 15.73 -3.33 -10.36
C GLY A 220 15.48 -4.60 -9.58
N ASP A 221 15.04 -4.40 -8.33
CA ASP A 221 14.44 -5.40 -7.44
C ASP A 221 13.26 -6.06 -8.16
N ASN A 222 13.51 -7.00 -9.07
CA ASN A 222 12.48 -7.78 -9.74
C ASN A 222 12.48 -9.16 -9.09
N MET A 223 11.49 -9.40 -8.25
CA MET A 223 11.16 -10.70 -7.68
C MET A 223 10.78 -11.69 -8.77
N LEU A 224 11.49 -12.82 -8.77
CA LEU A 224 11.32 -13.95 -9.66
C LEU A 224 10.45 -15.05 -9.05
N GLY A 225 10.32 -15.08 -7.73
CA GLY A 225 9.59 -16.14 -7.03
C GLY A 225 9.91 -16.19 -5.54
N TRP A 226 9.76 -17.36 -4.95
CA TRP A 226 9.86 -17.59 -3.51
C TRP A 226 10.70 -18.84 -3.21
N GLU A 227 11.49 -18.77 -2.16
CA GLU A 227 12.26 -19.88 -1.60
C GLU A 227 11.86 -20.13 -0.14
N TRP A 228 11.83 -21.40 0.28
CA TRP A 228 11.52 -21.82 1.65
C TRP A 228 12.81 -22.14 2.40
N GLU A 229 12.86 -21.84 3.69
CA GLU A 229 14.07 -22.01 4.53
C GLU A 229 14.58 -23.47 4.61
N ASP A 230 13.73 -24.47 4.38
CA ASP A 230 14.06 -25.90 4.50
C ASP A 230 14.87 -26.48 3.32
N GLY A 231 15.41 -25.65 2.43
CA GLY A 231 16.31 -26.08 1.34
C GLY A 231 15.66 -26.96 0.27
N VAL A 232 14.33 -27.09 0.26
CA VAL A 232 13.59 -27.65 -0.88
C VAL A 232 13.44 -26.53 -1.91
N GLU A 233 14.49 -26.35 -2.71
CA GLU A 233 14.50 -25.46 -3.87
C GLU A 233 13.40 -25.89 -4.86
N GLN A 234 12.22 -25.29 -4.78
CA GLN A 234 11.31 -25.26 -5.91
C GLN A 234 11.66 -24.04 -6.77
N PHE A 235 12.71 -24.17 -7.57
CA PHE A 235 13.04 -23.19 -8.58
C PHE A 235 11.94 -23.16 -9.65
N TRP A 236 11.16 -22.10 -9.65
CA TRP A 236 10.34 -21.72 -10.79
C TRP A 236 11.10 -20.60 -11.53
N ARG A 237 11.79 -20.97 -12.61
CA ARG A 237 12.45 -19.99 -13.49
C ARG A 237 11.39 -19.29 -14.32
N ILE A 238 11.19 -17.99 -14.10
CA ILE A 238 10.45 -17.14 -15.03
C ILE A 238 11.21 -17.13 -16.37
N SER A 239 10.49 -17.46 -17.45
CA SER A 239 11.00 -17.38 -18.84
C SER A 239 10.62 -16.08 -19.51
#